data_AF-A0A318IH70-F1
#
_entry.id   AF-A0A318IH70-F1
#
_cell.length_a   1.000
_cell.length_b   1.000
_cell.length_c   1.000
_cell.angle_alpha   90.00
_cell.angle_beta   90.00
_cell.angle_gamma   90.00
#
_symmetry.space_group_name_H-M   'P 1'
#
loop_
_entity.id
_entity.type
_entity.pdbx_description
1 polymer ?
#
loop_
_entity_poly.entity_id
_entity_poly.type
_entity_poly.pdbx_seq_one_letter_code
_entity_poly.pdbx_strand_id
1 'polypeptide(L)' 'MTTKFITLFTLVFALSCIGQTVKRPNIVLILVDDMGFAELGCYGSPIIETPNLDSLAEMVYVLPSFIIPHVVHHPEHHF' A
#
# COMPACT_ATOMS: atom_id res chain seq x y z
N MET A 1 33.88 -36.16 -21.26
CA MET A 1 33.98 -34.69 -21.15
C MET A 1 32.62 -34.02 -20.92
N THR A 2 31.52 -34.55 -21.46
CA THR A 2 30.15 -34.02 -21.34
C THR A 2 29.55 -34.12 -19.93
N THR A 3 29.80 -35.21 -19.19
CA THR A 3 29.26 -35.41 -17.82
C THR A 3 29.72 -34.33 -16.85
N LYS A 4 30.99 -33.92 -16.92
CA LYS A 4 31.56 -32.85 -16.07
C LYS A 4 30.90 -31.48 -16.32
N PHE A 5 30.52 -31.20 -17.57
CA PHE A 5 29.82 -29.96 -17.93
C PHE A 5 28.40 -29.92 -17.37
N ILE A 6 27.70 -31.06 -17.41
CA ILE A 6 26.36 -31.19 -16.85
C ILE A 6 26.39 -31.00 -15.33
N THR A 7 27.36 -31.62 -14.64
CA THR A 7 27.52 -31.49 -13.18
C THR A 7 27.88 -30.06 -12.77
N LEU A 8 28.71 -29.37 -13.56
CA LEU A 8 29.06 -27.98 -13.31
C LEU A 8 27.87 -27.04 -13.48
N PHE A 9 27.08 -27.25 -14.54
CA PHE A 9 25.89 -26.45 -14.80
C PHE A 9 24.81 -26.62 -13.72
N THR A 10 24.58 -27.86 -13.28
CA THR A 10 23.64 -28.14 -12.17
C THR A 10 24.12 -27.55 -10.84
N LEU A 11 25.43 -27.59 -10.57
CA LEU A 11 26.00 -26.97 -9.37
C LEU A 11 25.82 -25.44 -9.37
N VAL A 12 26.12 -24.77 -10.48
CA VAL A 12 25.96 -23.31 -10.61
C VAL A 12 24.50 -22.88 -10.46
N PHE A 13 23.57 -23.63 -11.06
CA PHE A 13 22.14 -23.36 -10.92
C PHE A 13 21.66 -23.52 -9.46
N ALA A 14 22.13 -24.54 -8.75
CA ALA A 14 21.81 -24.75 -7.34
C ALA A 14 22.33 -23.61 -6.44
N LEU A 15 23.53 -23.07 -6.73
CA LEU A 15 24.08 -21.93 -5.98
C LEU A 15 23.26 -20.64 -6.19
N SER A 16 22.62 -20.44 -7.34
CA SER A 16 21.84 -19.23 -7.64
C SER A 16 20.56 -19.08 -6.80
N CYS A 17 20.07 -20.16 -6.17
CA CYS A 17 18.88 -20.14 -5.32
C CYS A 17 19.18 -19.89 -3.83
N ILE A 18 20.44 -19.91 -3.41
CA ILE A 18 20.83 -19.79 -2.00
C ILE A 18 21.02 -18.30 -1.66
N GLY A 19 19.95 -17.62 -1.25
CA GLY A 19 20.08 -16.25 -0.72
C GLY A 19 18.93 -15.28 -0.93
N GLN A 20 17.77 -15.71 -1.43
CA GLN A 20 16.62 -14.82 -1.53
C GLN A 20 15.98 -14.61 -0.15
N THR A 21 16.45 -13.58 0.56
CA THR A 21 15.79 -13.09 1.76
C THR A 21 14.54 -12.30 1.36
N VAL A 22 13.36 -12.83 1.70
CA VAL A 22 12.10 -12.10 1.53
C VAL A 22 12.08 -11.02 2.62
N LYS A 23 12.33 -9.77 2.22
CA LYS A 23 12.16 -8.62 3.12
C LYS A 23 10.69 -8.55 3.51
N ARG A 24 10.41 -8.54 4.81
CA ARG A 24 9.05 -8.33 5.32
C ARG A 24 8.65 -6.87 5.04
N PRO A 25 7.47 -6.61 4.46
CA PRO A 25 7.01 -5.24 4.27
C PRO A 25 6.67 -4.62 5.63
N ASN A 26 6.87 -3.31 5.76
CA ASN A 26 6.31 -2.53 6.85
C ASN A 26 4.91 -2.10 6.44
N ILE A 27 3.92 -2.31 7.31
CA ILE A 27 2.54 -1.91 7.07
C ILE A 27 2.26 -0.68 7.92
N VAL A 28 1.83 0.41 7.27
CA VAL A 28 1.39 1.64 7.94
C VAL A 28 -0.11 1.78 7.70
N LEU A 29 -0.89 1.75 8.77
CA LEU A 29 -2.34 2.01 8.73
C LEU A 29 -2.59 3.42 9.24
N ILE A 30 -3.18 4.26 8.39
CA ILE A 30 -3.60 5.62 8.74
C ILE A 30 -5.13 5.59 8.80
N LEU A 31 -5.68 5.91 9.96
CA LEU A 31 -7.12 6.04 10.21
C LEU A 31 -7.42 7.50 10.53
N VAL A 32 -8.48 8.04 9.92
CA VAL A 32 -8.93 9.41 10.15
C VAL A 32 -10.36 9.35 10.68
N ASP A 33 -10.65 10.14 11.70
CA ASP A 33 -11.97 10.23 12.34
C ASP A 33 -12.85 11.25 11.61
N ASP A 34 -14.13 10.94 11.48
CA ASP A 34 -15.18 11.79 10.88
C ASP A 34 -14.88 12.44 9.50
N MET A 35 -13.85 12.00 8.78
CA MET A 35 -13.49 12.56 7.48
C MET A 35 -14.47 12.12 6.37
N GLY A 36 -15.03 13.10 5.68
CA GLY A 36 -15.94 12.92 4.56
C GLY A 36 -15.23 12.71 3.22
N PHE A 37 -15.94 12.13 2.25
CA PHE A 37 -15.40 11.89 0.89
C PHE A 37 -14.94 13.16 0.17
N ALA A 38 -15.63 14.29 0.39
CA ALA A 38 -15.36 15.56 -0.28
C ALA A 38 -14.19 16.37 0.33
N GLU A 39 -13.49 15.81 1.33
CA GLU A 39 -12.48 16.51 2.11
C GLU A 39 -11.04 16.26 1.66
N LEU A 40 -10.83 15.45 0.62
CA LEU A 40 -9.50 15.20 0.06
C LEU A 40 -9.39 15.79 -1.36
N GLY A 41 -8.23 16.40 -1.63
CA GLY A 41 -7.89 16.95 -2.95
C GLY A 41 -7.92 15.87 -4.04
N CYS A 42 -7.41 14.67 -3.74
CA CYS A 42 -7.43 13.52 -4.65
C CYS A 42 -8.84 12.98 -4.98
N TYR A 43 -9.87 13.35 -4.20
CA TYR A 43 -11.28 13.09 -4.52
C TYR A 43 -11.99 14.31 -5.14
N GLY A 44 -11.27 15.40 -5.41
CA GLY A 44 -11.78 16.59 -6.09
C GLY A 44 -12.29 17.69 -5.16
N SER A 45 -11.81 17.76 -3.91
CA SER A 45 -12.14 18.88 -3.02
C SER A 45 -11.72 20.23 -3.64
N PRO A 46 -12.62 21.22 -3.77
CA PRO A 46 -12.29 22.51 -4.36
C PRO A 46 -11.67 23.50 -3.37
N ILE A 47 -11.65 23.17 -2.07
CA ILE A 47 -11.25 24.08 -0.98
C ILE A 47 -10.14 23.47 -0.13
N ILE A 48 -10.16 22.15 0.13
CA ILE A 48 -9.20 21.51 1.02
C ILE A 48 -8.00 21.01 0.21
N GLU A 49 -6.81 21.53 0.55
CA GLU A 49 -5.55 21.12 -0.03
C GLU A 49 -4.92 19.98 0.79
N THR A 50 -4.65 18.83 0.17
CA THR A 50 -4.03 17.67 0.83
C THR A 50 -2.78 17.18 0.12
N PRO A 51 -1.75 18.04 -0.08
CA PRO A 51 -0.66 17.79 -1.03
C PRO A 51 0.11 16.48 -0.79
N ASN A 52 0.26 16.05 0.47
CA ASN A 52 0.93 14.79 0.80
C ASN A 52 0.09 13.55 0.44
N LEU A 53 -1.23 13.61 0.64
CA LEU A 53 -2.15 12.54 0.28
C LEU A 53 -2.40 12.53 -1.23
N ASP A 54 -2.43 13.69 -1.86
CA ASP A 54 -2.57 13.85 -3.31
C ASP A 54 -1.37 13.25 -4.04
N SER A 55 -0.15 13.56 -3.57
CA SER A 55 1.08 12.96 -4.11
C SER A 55 1.12 11.44 -3.91
N LEU A 56 0.59 10.95 -2.79
CA LEU A 56 0.51 9.51 -2.54
C LEU A 56 -0.49 8.84 -3.51
N ALA A 57 -1.65 9.47 -3.74
CA ALA A 57 -2.70 9.01 -4.63
C ALA A 57 -2.25 8.81 -6.08
N GLU A 58 -1.22 9.53 -6.54
CA GLU A 58 -0.63 9.34 -7.86
C GLU A 58 0.14 8.01 -8.02
N MET A 59 0.62 7.44 -6.91
CA MET A 59 1.48 6.25 -6.90
C MET A 59 0.78 4.99 -6.38
N VAL A 60 -0.40 5.14 -5.79
CA VAL A 60 -1.16 4.06 -5.16
C VAL A 60 -2.56 3.95 -5.72
N TYR A 61 -3.21 2.81 -5.47
CA TYR A 61 -4.60 2.66 -5.82
C TYR A 61 -5.50 3.37 -4.80
N VAL A 62 -6.23 4.38 -5.24
CA VAL A 62 -7.23 5.10 -4.45
C VAL A 62 -8.61 4.49 -4.69
N LEU A 63 -9.31 4.13 -3.61
CA LEU A 63 -10.64 3.54 -3.70
C LEU A 63 -11.70 4.64 -3.87
N PRO A 64 -12.44 4.69 -4.99
CA PRO A 64 -13.41 5.76 -5.22
C PRO A 64 -14.73 5.59 -4.46
N SER A 65 -15.02 4.41 -3.91
CA SER A 65 -16.34 4.10 -3.33
C SER A 65 -16.25 3.16 -2.13
N PHE A 66 -15.45 3.53 -1.14
CA PHE A 66 -15.43 2.85 0.15
C PHE A 66 -16.53 3.41 1.05
N ILE A 67 -17.52 2.59 1.41
CA ILE A 67 -18.65 2.99 2.25
C ILE A 67 -18.56 2.22 3.57
N ILE A 68 -18.52 2.96 4.68
CA ILE A 68 -18.67 2.37 6.01
C ILE A 68 -20.12 1.92 6.19
N PRO A 69 -20.38 0.64 6.56
CA PRO A 69 -21.72 0.06 6.58
C PRO A 69 -22.62 0.67 7.67
N HIS A 70 -22.06 1.38 8.65
CA HIS A 70 -22.79 2.01 9.73
C HIS A 70 -22.01 3.24 10.24
N VAL A 71 -22.66 4.40 10.27
CA VAL A 71 -22.13 5.60 10.94
C VAL A 71 -22.59 5.55 12.39
N VAL A 72 -21.68 5.21 13.31
CA VAL A 72 -21.95 5.35 14.76
C VAL A 72 -21.64 6.80 15.11
N HIS A 73 -22.66 7.64 15.25
CA HIS A 73 -22.47 8.95 15.85
C HIS A 73 -22.19 8.78 17.35
N HIS A 74 -21.03 9.26 17.82
CA HIS A 74 -20.78 9.42 19.26
C HIS A 74 -21.53 10.67 19.75
N PRO A 75 -22.36 10.61 20.81
CA PRO A 75 -23.23 11.72 21.22
C PRO A 75 -22.51 12.87 21.94
N GLU A 76 -21.18 12.91 21.95
CA GLU A 76 -20.40 13.89 22.70
C GLU A 76 -19.71 14.83 21.71
N HIS A 77 -20.27 16.03 21.48
CA HIS A 77 -19.57 17.31 21.20
C HIS A 77 -20.63 18.38 20.83
N HIS A 78 -21.34 18.85 21.85
CA HIS A 78 -21.96 20.17 21.84
C HIS A 78 -20.88 21.19 22.25
N PHE A 79 -20.43 22.01 21.30
CA PHE A 79 -19.85 23.33 21.58
C PHE A 79 -20.58 24.36 20.72
#